data_AF-A0A1Q9EPF5-F1
#
_entry.id   AF-A0A1Q9EPF5-F1
#
_cell.length_a   1.000
_cell.length_b   1.000
_cell.length_c   1.000
_cell.angle_alpha   90.00
_cell.angle_beta   90.00
_cell.angle_gamma   90.00
#
_symmetry.space_group_name_H-M   'P 1'
#
loop_
_entity.id
_entity.type
_entity.pdbx_description
1 polymer ?
#
loop_
_entity_poly.entity_id
_entity_poly.type
_entity_poly.pdbx_seq_one_letter_code
_entity_poly.pdbx_strand_id
1 'polypeptide(L)'
;MTVTHSYKLWWDGPEEGIGESTSAKTMQGAKTTHIDPRGPCLAVAIIAGVAAYSAVSPPATAGASFPWTLNPTGMLNNLTMYIGLYAATIPAKELLNVVLKVAGDSLIGYTRMDEGDQKVPKLEVLEFHDLCYLALNTVVEFLGMNHVGAFLLGSAVTYGSSNFNVFNGPLAFIASFILNDVIYYPFHLIAHRRVLYPYCHKQHHRQFVPFRGYADAANQHPLEQMYGFSIWIFSLWTMSRTLGLHAATAWFGTLAWAVLNICNHLPFDTQIHLPLPYPAFPKDHNTHHRFPNTNYATLSTMTDRLFGTFRPYQAAGYKAPAKNGHAANVLGLAEAVPSPLSVVCVGAFLFAALLVLEVVNLGGALPALQAMSVFGTSALLLLILAAACFVLRAGASAPAAEKTA
;
A
#
# COMPACT_ATOMS: atom_id res chain seq x y z
N MET A 1 10.10 2.67 -36.54
CA MET A 1 11.31 2.17 -35.84
C MET A 1 10.89 1.73 -34.44
N THR A 2 10.58 0.45 -34.29
CA THR A 2 10.19 -0.15 -33.01
C THR A 2 11.48 -0.51 -32.28
N VAL A 3 11.86 0.31 -31.30
CA VAL A 3 13.02 0.05 -30.45
C VAL A 3 12.59 -0.96 -29.38
N THR A 4 12.78 -2.24 -29.65
CA THR A 4 12.63 -3.32 -28.66
C THR A 4 13.89 -3.33 -27.78
N HIS A 5 13.86 -2.59 -26.67
CA HIS A 5 14.85 -2.78 -25.60
C HIS A 5 14.53 -4.06 -24.85
N SER A 6 15.28 -5.14 -25.12
CA SER A 6 15.29 -6.31 -24.25
C SER A 6 16.08 -5.95 -22.99
N TYR A 7 15.39 -5.54 -21.93
CA TYR A 7 15.99 -5.50 -20.61
C TYR A 7 16.16 -6.95 -20.15
N LYS A 8 17.35 -7.52 -20.41
CA LYS A 8 17.76 -8.75 -19.74
C LYS A 8 17.99 -8.39 -18.27
N LEU A 9 16.95 -8.53 -17.45
CA LEU A 9 17.05 -8.41 -16.00
C LEU A 9 18.05 -9.47 -15.52
N TRP A 10 19.17 -9.01 -14.95
CA TRP A 10 20.32 -9.80 -14.52
C TRP A 10 20.02 -10.67 -13.29
N TRP A 11 19.11 -11.62 -13.44
CA TRP A 11 18.81 -12.65 -12.44
C TRP A 11 19.02 -14.04 -13.04
N ASP A 12 20.24 -14.56 -12.88
CA ASP A 12 20.57 -15.98 -12.96
C ASP A 12 20.61 -16.54 -11.53
N GLY A 13 19.53 -16.35 -10.76
CA GLY A 13 19.34 -17.11 -9.53
C GLY A 13 19.32 -18.62 -9.85
N PRO A 14 19.60 -19.51 -8.88
CA PRO A 14 19.71 -20.92 -9.17
C PRO A 14 18.43 -21.38 -9.89
N GLU A 15 18.61 -21.98 -11.06
CA GLU A 15 17.59 -22.84 -11.67
C GLU A 15 17.43 -24.08 -10.76
N GLU A 16 16.96 -23.89 -9.53
CA GLU A 16 16.24 -24.95 -8.85
C GLU A 16 14.92 -25.04 -9.59
N GLY A 17 14.96 -25.81 -10.68
CA GLY A 17 13.79 -26.24 -11.38
C GLY A 17 12.77 -26.72 -10.36
N ILE A 18 11.52 -26.35 -10.59
CA ILE A 18 10.36 -27.01 -10.03
C ILE A 18 10.36 -28.41 -10.66
N GLY A 19 11.29 -29.25 -10.21
CA GLY A 19 11.43 -30.64 -10.56
C GLY A 19 10.28 -31.39 -9.92
N GLU A 20 9.74 -32.31 -10.71
CA GLU A 20 8.64 -33.19 -10.34
C GLU A 20 8.82 -33.80 -8.95
N SER A 21 7.71 -33.79 -8.21
CA SER A 21 7.41 -34.53 -7.00
C SER A 21 8.43 -35.62 -6.61
N THR A 22 9.42 -35.27 -5.80
CA THR A 22 9.95 -36.24 -4.85
C THR A 22 8.90 -36.46 -3.77
N SER A 23 8.51 -37.72 -3.65
CA SER A 23 7.47 -38.24 -2.78
C SER A 23 7.60 -37.75 -1.34
N ALA A 24 6.43 -37.61 -0.70
CA ALA A 24 6.29 -37.28 0.71
C ALA A 24 7.04 -38.28 1.59
N LYS A 25 8.28 -37.96 1.94
CA LYS A 25 8.97 -38.52 3.11
C LYS A 25 8.96 -37.44 4.19
N THR A 26 8.05 -37.65 5.15
CA THR A 26 8.23 -37.35 6.58
C THR A 26 9.26 -36.25 6.91
N MET A 27 8.82 -34.99 6.89
CA MET A 27 9.53 -33.89 7.56
C MET A 27 9.29 -33.99 9.08
N GLN A 28 9.92 -34.99 9.70
CA GLN A 28 10.11 -35.04 11.15
C GLN A 28 11.58 -34.76 11.40
N GLY A 29 11.90 -33.48 11.62
CA GLY A 29 13.25 -32.99 11.80
C GLY A 29 13.36 -31.55 11.30
N ALA A 30 12.76 -30.61 12.03
CA ALA A 30 13.02 -29.19 11.83
C ALA A 30 14.49 -28.91 12.15
N LYS A 31 15.37 -29.03 11.16
CA LYS A 31 16.71 -28.44 11.22
C LYS A 31 16.47 -26.94 11.42
N THR A 32 17.02 -26.40 12.50
CA THR A 32 17.07 -24.95 12.72
C THR A 32 17.68 -24.31 11.49
N THR A 33 16.85 -23.63 10.71
CA THR A 33 17.29 -22.90 9.52
C THR A 33 18.22 -21.79 10.02
N HIS A 34 19.46 -21.79 9.55
CA HIS A 34 20.42 -20.76 9.89
C HIS A 34 19.87 -19.40 9.43
N ILE A 35 19.58 -18.51 10.38
CA ILE A 35 19.09 -17.17 10.07
C ILE A 35 20.20 -16.39 9.36
N ASP A 36 19.86 -15.75 8.26
CA ASP A 36 20.76 -14.84 7.55
C ASP A 36 20.90 -13.54 8.38
N PRO A 37 22.07 -13.25 8.98
CA PRO A 37 22.18 -12.16 9.95
C PRO A 37 22.15 -10.77 9.30
N ARG A 38 22.30 -10.68 7.97
CA ARG A 38 22.43 -9.41 7.24
C ARG A 38 21.24 -8.48 7.46
N GLY A 39 20.02 -8.99 7.31
CA GLY A 39 18.79 -8.23 7.55
C GLY A 39 18.68 -7.76 9.00
N PRO A 40 18.69 -8.68 10.00
CA PRO A 40 18.60 -8.29 11.41
C PRO A 40 19.68 -7.30 11.85
N CYS A 41 20.93 -7.48 11.42
CA CYS A 41 22.01 -6.54 11.74
C CYS A 41 21.75 -5.16 11.14
N LEU A 42 21.29 -5.07 9.88
CA LEU A 42 20.94 -3.78 9.27
C LEU A 42 19.73 -3.14 9.97
N ALA A 43 18.71 -3.92 10.34
CA ALA A 43 17.53 -3.41 11.04
C ALA A 43 17.93 -2.74 12.36
N VAL A 44 18.77 -3.40 13.17
CA VAL A 44 19.30 -2.83 14.41
C VAL A 44 20.12 -1.57 14.14
N ALA A 45 21.00 -1.59 13.13
CA ALA A 45 21.82 -0.43 12.78
C ALA A 45 20.96 0.78 12.35
N ILE A 46 19.91 0.57 11.56
CA ILE A 46 18.98 1.63 11.13
C ILE A 46 18.24 2.22 12.33
N ILE A 47 17.68 1.39 13.20
CA ILE A 47 16.95 1.86 14.38
C ILE A 47 17.88 2.61 15.34
N ALA A 48 19.09 2.11 15.58
CA ALA A 48 20.11 2.79 16.36
C ALA A 48 20.51 4.13 15.73
N GLY A 49 20.66 4.17 14.40
CA GLY A 49 20.95 5.40 13.66
C GLY A 49 19.84 6.44 13.77
N VAL A 50 18.56 6.03 13.67
CA VAL A 50 17.40 6.91 13.86
C VAL A 50 17.36 7.44 15.29
N ALA A 51 17.60 6.59 16.29
CA ALA A 51 17.64 7.01 17.69
C ALA A 51 18.79 7.99 17.96
N ALA A 52 19.98 7.74 17.41
CA ALA A 52 21.13 8.63 17.53
C ALA A 52 20.88 9.97 16.84
N TYR A 53 20.39 9.96 15.60
CA TYR A 53 20.02 11.18 14.87
C TYR A 53 18.95 11.98 15.62
N SER A 54 17.95 11.29 16.17
CA SER A 54 16.91 11.90 17.00
C SER A 54 17.46 12.59 18.24
N ALA A 55 18.47 12.00 18.87
CA ALA A 55 19.11 12.55 20.06
C ALA A 55 19.90 13.84 19.79
N VAL A 56 20.41 14.03 18.56
CA VAL A 56 21.30 15.15 18.21
C VAL A 56 20.69 16.18 17.26
N SER A 57 19.50 15.93 16.73
CA SER A 57 18.80 16.86 15.84
C SER A 57 18.42 18.17 16.56
N PRO A 58 17.98 19.22 15.87
CA PRO A 58 17.28 20.34 16.51
C PRO A 58 15.77 20.08 16.56
N PRO A 59 15.04 20.70 17.51
CA PRO A 59 13.59 20.60 17.56
C PRO A 59 12.93 21.00 16.24
N ALA A 60 12.04 20.14 15.74
CA ALA A 60 11.28 20.38 14.51
C ALA A 60 10.40 21.64 14.61
N THR A 61 9.95 21.96 15.82
CA THR A 61 9.23 23.19 16.16
C THR A 61 9.81 23.81 17.43
N ALA A 62 9.94 25.13 17.45
CA ALA A 62 10.47 25.84 18.62
C ALA A 62 9.60 25.53 19.85
N GLY A 63 10.21 25.01 20.92
CA GLY A 63 9.52 24.64 22.16
C GLY A 63 9.01 23.19 22.25
N ALA A 64 9.22 22.35 21.22
CA ALA A 64 8.91 20.92 21.32
C ALA A 64 9.74 20.24 22.42
N SER A 65 9.10 19.41 23.25
CA SER A 65 9.79 18.59 24.24
C SER A 65 10.59 17.48 23.57
N PHE A 66 11.79 17.20 24.11
CA PHE A 66 12.63 16.10 23.64
C PHE A 66 11.96 14.74 23.89
N PRO A 67 12.10 13.75 22.97
CA PRO A 67 12.76 13.80 21.65
C PRO A 67 11.79 14.24 20.52
N TRP A 68 12.07 15.39 19.90
CA TRP A 68 11.18 16.07 18.93
C TRP A 68 11.02 15.34 17.58
N THR A 69 11.99 14.53 17.14
CA THR A 69 11.83 13.70 15.93
C THR A 69 10.86 12.56 16.18
N LEU A 70 10.68 12.15 17.44
CA LEU A 70 9.69 11.14 17.81
C LEU A 70 8.32 11.77 18.07
N ASN A 71 8.29 13.04 18.47
CA ASN A 71 7.09 13.85 18.70
C ASN A 71 7.05 15.09 17.77
N PRO A 72 7.00 14.92 16.44
CA PRO A 72 7.05 16.03 15.49
C PRO A 72 5.85 16.98 15.58
N THR A 73 4.72 16.54 16.17
CA THR A 73 3.56 17.39 16.41
C THR A 73 3.75 18.31 17.62
N GLY A 74 4.66 17.97 18.54
CA GLY A 74 4.77 18.61 19.85
C GLY A 74 3.59 18.36 20.79
N MET A 75 2.55 17.63 20.35
CA MET A 75 1.30 17.42 21.11
C MET A 75 1.43 16.36 22.21
N LEU A 76 2.44 15.49 22.12
CA LEU A 76 2.71 14.48 23.15
C LEU A 76 3.52 15.11 24.27
N ASN A 77 2.83 15.87 25.12
CA ASN A 77 3.42 16.79 26.11
C ASN A 77 4.29 16.10 27.19
N ASN A 78 4.17 14.78 27.35
CA ASN A 78 5.00 14.00 28.26
C ASN A 78 5.18 12.56 27.76
N LEU A 79 6.17 11.87 28.33
CA LEU A 79 6.49 10.48 28.02
C LEU A 79 5.33 9.53 28.27
N THR A 80 4.50 9.79 29.29
CA THR A 80 3.32 8.96 29.60
C THR A 80 2.28 9.00 28.48
N MET A 81 1.98 10.17 27.92
CA MET A 81 1.08 10.31 26.77
C MET A 81 1.67 9.64 25.53
N TYR A 82 2.98 9.80 25.31
CA TYR A 82 3.67 9.17 24.19
C TYR A 82 3.57 7.63 24.27
N ILE A 83 3.93 7.05 25.42
CA ILE A 83 3.85 5.60 25.66
C ILE A 83 2.40 5.13 25.60
N GLY A 84 1.46 5.88 26.18
CA GLY A 84 0.04 5.55 26.19
C GLY A 84 -0.55 5.49 24.78
N LEU A 85 -0.26 6.49 23.94
CA LEU A 85 -0.71 6.51 22.55
C LEU A 85 -0.04 5.40 21.73
N TYR A 86 1.27 5.22 21.88
CA TYR A 86 1.98 4.09 21.26
C TYR A 86 1.33 2.76 21.62
N ALA A 87 1.13 2.49 22.91
CA ALA A 87 0.52 1.27 23.41
C ALA A 87 -0.92 1.08 22.88
N ALA A 88 -1.69 2.17 22.74
CA ALA A 88 -3.03 2.12 22.17
C ALA A 88 -3.05 1.79 20.66
N THR A 89 -2.00 2.15 19.91
CA THR A 89 -1.95 1.85 18.47
C THR A 89 -1.76 0.37 18.15
N ILE A 90 -1.14 -0.40 19.04
CA ILE A 90 -0.89 -1.84 18.84
C ILE A 90 -2.21 -2.62 18.72
N PRO A 91 -3.12 -2.61 19.73
CA PRO A 91 -4.39 -3.31 19.62
C PRO A 91 -5.33 -2.71 18.56
N ALA A 92 -5.21 -1.40 18.26
CA ALA A 92 -6.02 -0.77 17.23
C ALA A 92 -5.75 -1.36 15.82
N LYS A 93 -4.49 -1.66 15.51
CA LYS A 93 -4.10 -2.27 14.22
C LYS A 93 -4.58 -3.72 14.11
N GLU A 94 -4.47 -4.49 15.18
CA GLU A 94 -5.02 -5.86 15.22
C GLU A 94 -6.54 -5.86 15.12
N LEU A 95 -7.22 -4.92 15.80
CA LEU A 95 -8.66 -4.77 15.66
C LEU A 95 -9.07 -4.45 14.22
N LEU A 96 -8.37 -3.51 13.57
CA LEU A 96 -8.59 -3.20 12.16
C LEU A 96 -8.40 -4.43 11.27
N ASN A 97 -7.33 -5.21 11.50
CA ASN A 97 -7.06 -6.44 10.75
C ASN A 97 -8.18 -7.46 10.91
N VAL A 98 -8.69 -7.66 12.14
CA VAL A 98 -9.81 -8.56 12.43
C VAL A 98 -11.08 -8.08 11.73
N VAL A 99 -11.40 -6.78 11.80
CA VAL A 99 -12.58 -6.21 11.12
C VAL A 99 -12.50 -6.43 9.61
N LEU A 100 -11.33 -6.18 9.00
CA LEU A 100 -11.14 -6.40 7.56
C LEU A 100 -11.29 -7.87 7.16
N LYS A 101 -10.78 -8.80 7.98
CA LYS A 101 -10.94 -10.25 7.74
C LYS A 101 -12.39 -10.69 7.84
N VAL A 102 -13.08 -10.30 8.92
CA VAL A 102 -14.50 -10.65 9.13
C VAL A 102 -15.37 -10.04 8.03
N ALA A 103 -15.08 -8.81 7.60
CA ALA A 103 -15.79 -8.19 6.48
C ALA A 103 -15.58 -8.97 5.17
N GLY A 104 -14.35 -9.41 4.89
CA GLY A 104 -14.03 -10.22 3.71
C GLY A 104 -14.70 -11.60 3.72
N ASP A 105 -14.55 -12.35 4.82
CA ASP A 105 -15.06 -13.72 4.96
C ASP A 105 -16.59 -13.76 5.09
N SER A 106 -17.16 -12.94 5.98
CA SER A 106 -18.54 -13.11 6.46
C SER A 106 -19.55 -12.13 5.85
N LEU A 107 -19.11 -10.94 5.44
CA LEU A 107 -20.04 -9.93 4.89
C LEU A 107 -20.07 -9.93 3.37
N ILE A 108 -18.92 -10.16 2.72
CA ILE A 108 -18.80 -10.06 1.26
C ILE A 108 -18.61 -11.44 0.61
N GLY A 109 -18.01 -12.41 1.32
CA GLY A 109 -17.79 -13.76 0.81
C GLY A 109 -16.74 -13.81 -0.30
N TYR A 110 -15.64 -13.06 -0.15
CA TYR A 110 -14.59 -13.04 -1.15
C TYR A 110 -13.88 -14.39 -1.29
N THR A 111 -13.50 -14.73 -2.51
CA THR A 111 -12.68 -15.92 -2.78
C THR A 111 -11.32 -15.80 -2.10
N ARG A 112 -10.96 -16.84 -1.36
CA ARG A 112 -9.66 -17.00 -0.72
C ARG A 112 -8.61 -17.48 -1.71
N MET A 113 -7.47 -16.80 -1.73
CA MET A 113 -6.29 -17.08 -2.57
C MET A 113 -5.28 -17.99 -1.88
N ASP A 114 -5.41 -18.14 -0.55
CA ASP A 114 -4.60 -19.03 0.25
C ASP A 114 -5.19 -20.45 0.31
N GLU A 115 -6.43 -20.65 -0.14
CA GLU A 115 -7.10 -21.94 -0.22
C GLU A 115 -7.02 -22.48 -1.66
N GLY A 116 -6.08 -23.40 -1.91
CA GLY A 116 -5.93 -24.09 -3.19
C GLY A 116 -5.21 -25.42 -3.01
N ASP A 117 -5.55 -26.41 -3.83
CA ASP A 117 -5.21 -27.85 -3.69
C ASP A 117 -3.72 -28.22 -3.78
N GLN A 118 -2.77 -27.28 -3.69
CA GLN A 118 -1.33 -27.60 -3.79
C GLN A 118 -0.45 -26.99 -2.70
N LYS A 119 0.57 -27.79 -2.36
CA LYS A 119 1.66 -27.68 -1.38
C LYS A 119 2.56 -26.45 -1.56
N VAL A 120 2.00 -25.24 -1.66
CA VAL A 120 2.80 -24.02 -1.64
C VAL A 120 3.23 -23.78 -0.18
N PRO A 121 4.53 -23.81 0.15
CA PRO A 121 4.97 -23.59 1.53
C PRO A 121 4.50 -22.22 2.01
N LYS A 122 3.71 -22.21 3.08
CA LYS A 122 3.33 -20.99 3.79
C LYS A 122 4.17 -20.88 5.03
N LEU A 123 4.57 -19.66 5.37
CA LEU A 123 4.96 -19.40 6.75
C LEU A 123 3.65 -19.39 7.54
N GLU A 124 3.32 -20.48 8.25
CA GLU A 124 2.07 -20.56 9.02
C GLU A 124 2.23 -19.95 10.41
N VAL A 125 3.33 -20.28 11.08
CA VAL A 125 3.69 -19.76 12.41
C VAL A 125 4.79 -18.73 12.25
N LEU A 126 4.61 -17.56 12.88
CA LEU A 126 5.66 -16.55 12.97
C LEU A 126 6.74 -17.03 13.93
N GLU A 127 7.99 -17.01 13.48
CA GLU A 127 9.14 -17.34 14.31
C GLU A 127 9.59 -16.12 15.13
N PHE A 128 10.50 -16.32 16.08
CA PHE A 128 10.94 -15.25 16.99
C PHE A 128 11.46 -14.01 16.26
N HIS A 129 12.26 -14.15 15.20
CA HIS A 129 12.77 -12.98 14.47
C HIS A 129 11.65 -12.28 13.68
N ASP A 130 10.61 -12.99 13.21
CA ASP A 130 9.45 -12.35 12.56
C ASP A 130 8.71 -11.46 13.58
N LEU A 131 8.55 -11.97 14.81
CA LEU A 131 8.00 -11.20 15.92
C LEU A 131 8.88 -9.99 16.28
N CYS A 132 10.21 -10.11 16.20
CA CYS A 132 11.10 -8.97 16.37
C CYS A 132 10.91 -7.90 15.29
N TYR A 133 10.80 -8.29 14.01
CA TYR A 133 10.54 -7.34 12.92
C TYR A 133 9.19 -6.63 13.11
N LEU A 134 8.15 -7.37 13.50
CA LEU A 134 6.85 -6.78 13.83
C LEU A 134 6.96 -5.77 14.98
N ALA A 135 7.64 -6.13 16.07
CA ALA A 135 7.83 -5.24 17.21
C ALA A 135 8.67 -3.99 16.86
N LEU A 136 9.65 -4.11 15.96
CA LEU A 136 10.37 -2.95 15.45
C LEU A 136 9.47 -2.07 14.58
N ASN A 137 8.67 -2.67 13.72
CA ASN A 137 7.78 -1.93 12.83
C ASN A 137 6.61 -1.27 13.54
N THR A 138 6.14 -1.78 14.70
CA THR A 138 5.17 -1.01 15.51
C THR A 138 5.75 0.34 15.92
N VAL A 139 7.05 0.41 16.25
CA VAL A 139 7.74 1.67 16.56
C VAL A 139 7.88 2.53 15.30
N VAL A 140 8.39 1.98 14.21
CA VAL A 140 8.58 2.73 12.94
C VAL A 140 7.27 3.31 12.43
N GLU A 141 6.20 2.52 12.46
CA GLU A 141 4.87 2.97 12.07
C GLU A 141 4.32 4.04 12.99
N PHE A 142 4.54 3.93 14.29
CA PHE A 142 4.12 4.97 15.22
C PHE A 142 4.82 6.30 14.91
N LEU A 143 6.14 6.26 14.66
CA LEU A 143 6.92 7.42 14.26
C LEU A 143 6.45 7.98 12.91
N GLY A 144 6.31 7.11 11.91
CA GLY A 144 5.82 7.48 10.58
C GLY A 144 4.45 8.15 10.66
N MET A 145 3.52 7.58 11.43
CA MET A 145 2.19 8.16 11.65
C MET A 145 2.23 9.47 12.42
N ASN A 146 3.14 9.67 13.38
CA ASN A 146 3.32 10.97 14.02
C ASN A 146 3.81 12.02 13.02
N HIS A 147 4.73 11.67 12.11
CA HIS A 147 5.18 12.58 11.06
C HIS A 147 4.07 12.90 10.05
N VAL A 148 3.28 11.89 9.66
CA VAL A 148 2.07 12.13 8.87
C VAL A 148 1.11 13.05 9.63
N GLY A 149 0.85 12.79 10.91
CA GLY A 149 0.03 13.65 11.77
C GLY A 149 0.54 15.09 11.84
N ALA A 150 1.84 15.29 12.00
CA ALA A 150 2.46 16.63 12.00
C ALA A 150 2.27 17.36 10.67
N PHE A 151 2.37 16.64 9.55
CA PHE A 151 2.04 17.20 8.23
C PHE A 151 0.55 17.56 8.13
N LEU A 152 -0.33 16.64 8.55
CA LEU A 152 -1.79 16.77 8.47
C LEU A 152 -2.38 17.80 9.43
N LEU A 153 -1.64 18.18 10.47
CA LEU A 153 -1.97 19.23 11.45
C LEU A 153 -1.24 20.56 11.16
N GLY A 154 -0.32 20.55 10.19
CA GLY A 154 0.48 21.70 9.81
C GLY A 154 -0.24 22.63 8.83
N SER A 155 0.40 23.75 8.53
CA SER A 155 -0.09 24.75 7.55
C SER A 155 0.03 24.31 6.09
N ALA A 156 0.58 23.11 5.84
CA ALA A 156 0.70 22.57 4.48
C ALA A 156 -0.64 22.14 3.90
N VAL A 157 -1.66 21.89 4.73
CA VAL A 157 -3.01 21.51 4.27
C VAL A 157 -4.01 22.62 4.56
N THR A 158 -5.00 22.77 3.68
CA THR A 158 -6.10 23.73 3.88
C THR A 158 -7.24 23.08 4.66
N TYR A 159 -7.87 23.83 5.56
CA TYR A 159 -9.04 23.42 6.32
C TYR A 159 -10.27 24.24 5.94
N GLY A 160 -11.44 23.76 6.39
CA GLY A 160 -12.71 24.43 6.20
C GLY A 160 -13.38 24.03 4.89
N SER A 161 -14.65 23.67 4.98
CA SER A 161 -15.48 23.27 3.85
C SER A 161 -15.47 24.27 2.67
N SER A 162 -15.38 25.57 2.95
CA SER A 162 -15.29 26.63 1.94
C SER A 162 -14.03 26.59 1.08
N ASN A 163 -12.95 25.98 1.56
CA ASN A 163 -11.69 25.86 0.84
C ASN A 163 -11.59 24.55 0.05
N PHE A 164 -12.54 23.61 0.20
CA PHE A 164 -12.55 22.36 -0.53
C PHE A 164 -12.99 22.58 -1.98
N ASN A 165 -12.25 22.05 -2.95
CA ASN A 165 -12.61 22.11 -4.37
C ASN A 165 -12.09 20.88 -5.13
N VAL A 166 -12.32 20.82 -6.44
CA VAL A 166 -11.94 19.65 -7.25
C VAL A 166 -10.43 19.40 -7.27
N PHE A 167 -9.62 20.45 -7.22
CA PHE A 167 -8.15 20.35 -7.33
C PHE A 167 -7.52 19.83 -6.04
N ASN A 168 -7.76 20.51 -4.91
CA ASN A 168 -7.21 20.11 -3.60
C ASN A 168 -7.98 18.96 -2.93
N GLY A 169 -9.13 18.60 -3.50
CA GLY A 169 -10.03 17.53 -3.09
C GLY A 169 -9.75 16.22 -3.84
N PRO A 170 -10.66 15.77 -4.74
CA PRO A 170 -10.52 14.51 -5.44
C PRO A 170 -9.30 14.40 -6.38
N LEU A 171 -8.90 15.48 -7.07
CA LEU A 171 -7.76 15.39 -7.98
C LEU A 171 -6.44 15.19 -7.21
N ALA A 172 -6.22 15.96 -6.15
CA ALA A 172 -5.07 15.77 -5.25
C ALA A 172 -5.07 14.39 -4.59
N PHE A 173 -6.24 13.82 -4.27
CA PHE A 173 -6.34 12.44 -3.79
C PHE A 173 -5.72 11.48 -4.81
N ILE A 174 -6.22 11.46 -6.04
CA ILE A 174 -5.75 10.53 -7.09
C ILE A 174 -4.29 10.77 -7.44
N ALA A 175 -3.88 12.03 -7.57
CA ALA A 175 -2.51 12.39 -7.88
C ALA A 175 -1.53 11.97 -6.77
N SER A 176 -1.92 12.03 -5.49
CA SER A 176 -1.09 11.55 -4.37
C SER A 176 -0.80 10.05 -4.50
N PHE A 177 -1.80 9.25 -4.84
CA PHE A 177 -1.64 7.81 -5.01
C PHE A 177 -0.81 7.44 -6.23
N ILE A 178 -1.04 8.11 -7.37
CA ILE A 178 -0.23 7.91 -8.58
C ILE A 178 1.23 8.26 -8.30
N LEU A 179 1.49 9.42 -7.68
CA LEU A 179 2.84 9.86 -7.35
C LEU A 179 3.52 8.89 -6.37
N ASN A 180 2.80 8.44 -5.34
CA ASN A 180 3.30 7.44 -4.41
C ASN A 180 3.78 6.20 -5.16
N ASP A 181 2.96 5.65 -6.06
CA ASP A 181 3.26 4.40 -6.76
C ASP A 181 4.38 4.56 -7.81
N VAL A 182 4.45 5.71 -8.49
CA VAL A 182 5.54 6.07 -9.41
C VAL A 182 6.89 6.14 -8.68
N ILE A 183 6.91 6.65 -7.46
CA ILE A 183 8.14 6.72 -6.65
C ILE A 183 8.41 5.37 -5.96
N TYR A 184 7.38 4.65 -5.52
CA TYR A 184 7.54 3.36 -4.84
C TYR A 184 8.13 2.28 -5.76
N TYR A 185 7.68 2.22 -7.01
CA TYR A 185 8.12 1.25 -8.01
C TYR A 185 9.66 1.09 -8.10
N PRO A 186 10.45 2.15 -8.35
CA PRO A 186 11.91 2.01 -8.45
C PRO A 186 12.56 1.60 -7.12
N PHE A 187 12.04 2.06 -5.96
CA PHE A 187 12.58 1.64 -4.65
C PHE A 187 12.37 0.14 -4.43
N HIS A 188 11.18 -0.36 -4.75
CA HIS A 188 10.87 -1.77 -4.61
C HIS A 188 11.69 -2.63 -5.58
N LEU A 189 11.81 -2.21 -6.84
CA LEU A 189 12.69 -2.84 -7.82
C LEU A 189 14.17 -2.88 -7.35
N ILE A 190 14.65 -1.80 -6.73
CA ILE A 190 16.01 -1.72 -6.18
C ILE A 190 16.17 -2.65 -4.97
N ALA A 191 15.16 -2.75 -4.10
CA ALA A 191 15.17 -3.64 -2.93
C ALA A 191 15.30 -5.13 -3.34
N HIS A 192 14.78 -5.49 -4.53
CA HIS A 192 14.95 -6.83 -5.13
C HIS A 192 16.30 -7.08 -5.79
N ARG A 193 17.18 -6.08 -5.89
CA ARG A 193 18.52 -6.30 -6.43
C ARG A 193 19.29 -7.24 -5.52
N ARG A 194 20.00 -8.22 -6.11
CA ARG A 194 20.76 -9.27 -5.41
C ARG A 194 21.63 -8.76 -4.25
N VAL A 195 22.20 -7.57 -4.39
CA VAL A 195 23.06 -6.95 -3.37
C VAL A 195 22.26 -6.44 -2.17
N LEU A 196 21.05 -5.94 -2.37
CA LEU A 196 20.22 -5.32 -1.33
C LEU A 196 19.16 -6.27 -0.76
N TYR A 197 18.66 -7.20 -1.56
CA TYR A 197 17.59 -8.14 -1.19
C TYR A 197 17.82 -8.83 0.17
N PRO A 198 19.00 -9.42 0.48
CA PRO A 198 19.22 -10.07 1.77
C PRO A 198 19.20 -9.14 2.97
N TYR A 199 19.38 -7.84 2.74
CA TYR A 199 19.48 -6.82 3.79
C TYR A 199 18.14 -6.15 4.07
N CYS A 200 17.33 -5.89 3.04
CA CYS A 200 16.19 -4.99 3.22
C CYS A 200 14.87 -5.50 2.64
N HIS A 201 14.78 -6.72 2.11
CA HIS A 201 13.52 -7.18 1.49
C HIS A 201 13.26 -8.69 1.57
N LYS A 202 14.31 -9.50 1.77
CA LYS A 202 14.20 -10.95 1.97
C LYS A 202 13.28 -11.33 3.13
N GLN A 203 13.20 -10.50 4.17
CA GLN A 203 12.32 -10.73 5.31
C GLN A 203 10.85 -10.69 4.88
N HIS A 204 10.45 -9.69 4.08
CA HIS A 204 9.10 -9.55 3.57
C HIS A 204 8.65 -10.78 2.77
N HIS A 205 9.54 -11.29 1.91
CA HIS A 205 9.29 -12.47 1.06
C HIS A 205 9.40 -13.82 1.78
N ARG A 206 9.62 -13.85 3.10
CA ARG A 206 9.49 -15.10 3.86
C ARG A 206 8.07 -15.64 3.81
N GLN A 207 7.08 -14.75 3.71
CA GLN A 207 5.70 -15.14 3.48
C GLN A 207 5.42 -15.25 1.98
N PHE A 208 5.56 -16.44 1.41
CA PHE A 208 5.37 -16.66 -0.02
C PHE A 208 3.90 -16.54 -0.48
N VAL A 209 2.95 -16.76 0.44
CA VAL A 209 1.51 -16.57 0.19
C VAL A 209 0.95 -15.73 1.32
N PRO A 210 0.86 -14.40 1.18
CA PRO A 210 0.25 -13.55 2.20
C PRO A 210 -1.20 -13.96 2.50
N PHE A 211 -1.55 -14.04 3.78
CA PHE A 211 -2.90 -14.41 4.25
C PHE A 211 -3.27 -13.77 5.61
N ARG A 212 -2.33 -13.13 6.31
CA ARG A 212 -2.57 -12.63 7.67
C ARG A 212 -2.98 -11.16 7.73
N GLY A 213 -3.02 -10.46 6.59
CA GLY A 213 -3.29 -9.03 6.54
C GLY A 213 -2.14 -8.24 7.18
N TYR A 214 -2.44 -7.49 8.25
CA TYR A 214 -1.49 -6.57 8.88
C TYR A 214 -0.17 -7.25 9.28
N ALA A 215 -0.21 -8.44 9.88
CA ALA A 215 1.02 -9.13 10.29
C ALA A 215 1.94 -9.50 9.11
N ASP A 216 1.39 -9.81 7.93
CA ASP A 216 2.22 -10.08 6.75
C ASP A 216 2.70 -8.77 6.10
N ALA A 217 1.86 -7.73 6.11
CA ALA A 217 2.23 -6.40 5.62
C ALA A 217 3.36 -5.76 6.45
N ALA A 218 3.30 -5.92 7.78
CA ALA A 218 4.26 -5.35 8.72
C ALA A 218 5.45 -6.28 9.01
N ASN A 219 5.46 -7.54 8.56
CA ASN A 219 6.62 -8.42 8.69
C ASN A 219 7.64 -8.16 7.56
N GLN A 220 8.18 -6.94 7.52
CA GLN A 220 9.15 -6.46 6.55
C GLN A 220 10.33 -5.80 7.27
N HIS A 221 11.40 -5.46 6.55
CA HIS A 221 12.53 -4.77 7.15
C HIS A 221 12.16 -3.32 7.53
N PRO A 222 12.60 -2.75 8.68
CA PRO A 222 12.24 -1.40 9.12
C PRO A 222 12.51 -0.29 8.09
N LEU A 223 13.58 -0.45 7.32
CA LEU A 223 13.92 0.45 6.21
C LEU A 223 12.78 0.56 5.18
N GLU A 224 12.08 -0.54 4.92
CA GLU A 224 10.95 -0.60 3.98
C GLU A 224 9.79 0.24 4.46
N GLN A 225 9.45 0.08 5.74
CA GLN A 225 8.41 0.86 6.37
C GLN A 225 8.78 2.35 6.40
N MET A 226 10.04 2.68 6.71
CA MET A 226 10.54 4.06 6.73
C MET A 226 10.45 4.75 5.37
N TYR A 227 10.93 4.12 4.29
CA TYR A 227 10.79 4.73 2.96
C TYR A 227 9.34 4.76 2.50
N GLY A 228 8.51 3.78 2.87
CA GLY A 228 7.08 3.77 2.56
C GLY A 228 6.36 5.00 3.11
N PHE A 229 6.57 5.32 4.40
CA PHE A 229 6.06 6.56 4.99
C PHE A 229 6.67 7.81 4.36
N SER A 230 7.98 7.79 4.06
CA SER A 230 8.66 8.94 3.46
C SER A 230 8.10 9.27 2.07
N ILE A 231 7.86 8.24 1.24
CA ILE A 231 7.25 8.39 -0.09
C ILE A 231 5.82 8.92 0.03
N TRP A 232 5.04 8.41 0.99
CA TRP A 232 3.67 8.88 1.20
C TRP A 232 3.63 10.36 1.62
N ILE A 233 4.42 10.74 2.64
CA ILE A 233 4.53 12.13 3.10
C ILE A 233 5.02 13.05 1.97
N PHE A 234 6.03 12.61 1.21
CA PHE A 234 6.54 13.35 0.07
C PHE A 234 5.47 13.55 -1.02
N SER A 235 4.63 12.54 -1.24
CA SER A 235 3.52 12.63 -2.20
C SER A 235 2.49 13.66 -1.76
N LEU A 236 2.09 13.65 -0.48
CA LEU A 236 1.19 14.66 0.09
C LEU A 236 1.80 16.07 0.05
N TRP A 237 3.07 16.20 0.41
CA TRP A 237 3.80 17.47 0.35
C TRP A 237 3.88 18.02 -1.08
N THR A 238 4.13 17.15 -2.06
CA THR A 238 4.15 17.57 -3.47
C THR A 238 2.77 18.06 -3.90
N MET A 239 1.70 17.37 -3.51
CA MET A 239 0.33 17.80 -3.85
C MET A 239 -0.02 19.13 -3.19
N SER A 240 0.36 19.35 -1.93
CA SER A 240 0.09 20.62 -1.26
C SER A 240 0.77 21.82 -1.94
N ARG A 241 1.92 21.61 -2.60
CA ARG A 241 2.66 22.66 -3.32
C ARG A 241 2.26 22.83 -4.78
N THR A 242 1.49 21.90 -5.35
CA THR A 242 1.15 21.89 -6.78
C THR A 242 -0.35 22.12 -7.00
N LEU A 243 -1.18 21.13 -6.71
CA LEU A 243 -2.64 21.20 -6.85
C LEU A 243 -3.34 21.85 -5.65
N GLY A 244 -2.61 22.01 -4.55
CA GLY A 244 -3.19 22.21 -3.22
C GLY A 244 -3.62 20.89 -2.60
N LEU A 245 -3.79 20.88 -1.29
CA LEU A 245 -4.21 19.68 -0.55
C LEU A 245 -5.12 20.05 0.61
N HIS A 246 -6.36 19.59 0.55
CA HIS A 246 -7.31 19.77 1.64
C HIS A 246 -7.09 18.74 2.75
N ALA A 247 -7.27 19.13 4.01
CA ALA A 247 -7.07 18.26 5.17
C ALA A 247 -7.94 16.98 5.08
N ALA A 248 -9.21 17.10 4.68
CA ALA A 248 -10.10 15.96 4.47
C ALA A 248 -9.55 14.94 3.47
N THR A 249 -9.01 15.42 2.35
CA THR A 249 -8.35 14.60 1.34
C THR A 249 -7.14 13.89 1.90
N ALA A 250 -6.29 14.62 2.65
CA ALA A 250 -5.05 14.09 3.17
C ALA A 250 -5.27 13.06 4.30
N TRP A 251 -6.24 13.29 5.19
CA TRP A 251 -6.67 12.34 6.23
C TRP A 251 -7.28 11.07 5.62
N PHE A 252 -8.24 11.23 4.70
CA PHE A 252 -8.85 10.08 4.02
C PHE A 252 -7.82 9.32 3.18
N GLY A 253 -6.97 10.03 2.44
CA GLY A 253 -5.88 9.45 1.64
C GLY A 253 -4.94 8.61 2.49
N THR A 254 -4.53 9.13 3.66
CA THR A 254 -3.66 8.39 4.58
C THR A 254 -4.31 7.11 5.08
N LEU A 255 -5.60 7.18 5.46
CA LEU A 255 -6.35 6.01 5.89
C LEU A 255 -6.48 4.98 4.76
N ALA A 256 -6.85 5.42 3.56
CA ALA A 256 -6.98 4.56 2.39
C ALA A 256 -5.64 3.90 2.04
N TRP A 257 -4.53 4.66 2.06
CA TRP A 257 -3.18 4.13 1.83
C TRP A 257 -2.81 3.04 2.84
N ALA A 258 -3.04 3.27 4.14
CA ALA A 258 -2.75 2.29 5.17
C ALA A 258 -3.61 1.02 5.02
N VAL A 259 -4.91 1.18 4.79
CA VAL A 259 -5.85 0.06 4.64
C VAL A 259 -5.52 -0.78 3.40
N LEU A 260 -5.20 -0.16 2.26
CA LEU A 260 -4.90 -0.91 1.03
C LEU A 260 -3.61 -1.73 1.15
N ASN A 261 -2.58 -1.20 1.81
CA ASN A 261 -1.37 -1.98 2.08
C ASN A 261 -1.65 -3.23 2.93
N ILE A 262 -2.58 -3.14 3.90
CA ILE A 262 -3.05 -4.30 4.66
C ILE A 262 -3.85 -5.24 3.75
N CYS A 263 -4.77 -4.71 2.95
CA CYS A 263 -5.62 -5.49 2.05
C CYS A 263 -4.83 -6.31 1.03
N ASN A 264 -3.69 -5.79 0.55
CA ASN A 264 -2.79 -6.54 -0.35
C ASN A 264 -2.23 -7.83 0.27
N HIS A 265 -2.30 -7.97 1.59
CA HIS A 265 -1.80 -9.12 2.35
C HIS A 265 -2.93 -9.93 3.02
N LEU A 266 -4.19 -9.57 2.76
CA LEU A 266 -5.33 -10.38 3.15
C LEU A 266 -5.39 -11.64 2.28
N PRO A 267 -6.05 -12.71 2.76
CA PRO A 267 -6.17 -13.95 2.00
C PRO A 267 -7.11 -13.81 0.79
N PHE A 268 -7.79 -12.68 0.60
CA PHE A 268 -8.88 -12.52 -0.36
C PHE A 268 -8.45 -11.78 -1.63
N ASP A 269 -8.96 -12.19 -2.79
CA ASP A 269 -8.91 -11.34 -3.99
C ASP A 269 -10.03 -10.29 -3.94
N THR A 270 -9.91 -9.33 -3.02
CA THR A 270 -10.88 -8.23 -2.93
C THR A 270 -10.89 -7.41 -4.21
N GLN A 271 -12.09 -7.09 -4.70
CA GLN A 271 -12.27 -6.18 -5.83
C GLN A 271 -12.33 -4.70 -5.39
N ILE A 272 -12.06 -4.41 -4.11
CA ILE A 272 -11.98 -3.05 -3.58
C ILE A 272 -10.66 -2.43 -4.05
N HIS A 273 -10.76 -1.32 -4.77
CA HIS A 273 -9.62 -0.57 -5.26
C HIS A 273 -9.93 0.92 -5.33
N LEU A 274 -8.89 1.74 -5.44
CA LEU A 274 -9.03 3.18 -5.70
C LEU A 274 -9.29 3.45 -7.19
N PRO A 275 -9.85 4.61 -7.56
CA PRO A 275 -10.10 4.94 -8.96
C PRO A 275 -8.82 5.37 -9.70
N LEU A 276 -7.81 4.51 -9.67
CA LEU A 276 -6.54 4.65 -10.36
C LEU A 276 -6.62 3.94 -11.73
N PRO A 277 -5.88 4.40 -12.74
CA PRO A 277 -5.63 3.61 -13.93
C PRO A 277 -4.93 2.31 -13.55
N TYR A 278 -5.33 1.19 -14.15
CA TYR A 278 -4.76 -0.14 -13.88
C TYR A 278 -4.70 -0.46 -12.37
N PRO A 279 -5.82 -0.41 -11.63
CA PRO A 279 -5.79 -0.62 -10.18
C PRO A 279 -5.14 -1.96 -9.85
N ALA A 280 -4.28 -1.97 -8.83
CA ALA A 280 -3.71 -3.21 -8.32
C ALA A 280 -4.68 -3.89 -7.35
N PHE A 281 -4.66 -5.22 -7.36
CA PHE A 281 -5.48 -6.06 -6.49
C PHE A 281 -4.59 -6.95 -5.60
N PRO A 282 -5.12 -7.52 -4.51
CA PRO A 282 -4.34 -8.42 -3.65
C PRO A 282 -3.70 -9.59 -4.41
N LYS A 283 -4.35 -10.11 -5.46
CA LYS A 283 -3.78 -11.15 -6.32
C LYS A 283 -2.52 -10.69 -7.06
N ASP A 284 -2.39 -9.42 -7.41
CA ASP A 284 -1.23 -8.89 -8.12
C ASP A 284 -0.03 -8.87 -7.18
N HIS A 285 -0.24 -8.45 -5.92
CA HIS A 285 0.76 -8.51 -4.87
C HIS A 285 1.09 -9.95 -4.44
N ASN A 286 0.09 -10.84 -4.40
CA ASN A 286 0.34 -12.27 -4.19
C ASN A 286 1.22 -12.86 -5.30
N THR A 287 1.02 -12.43 -6.55
CA THR A 287 1.88 -12.80 -7.68
C THR A 287 3.31 -12.30 -7.49
N HIS A 288 3.49 -11.09 -6.95
CA HIS A 288 4.80 -10.56 -6.59
C HIS A 288 5.53 -11.44 -5.57
N HIS A 289 4.86 -11.82 -4.48
CA HIS A 289 5.42 -12.73 -3.47
C HIS A 289 5.81 -14.11 -4.05
N ARG A 290 5.04 -14.60 -5.02
CA ARG A 290 5.34 -15.86 -5.72
C ARG A 290 6.47 -15.72 -6.73
N PHE A 291 6.56 -14.57 -7.38
CA PHE A 291 7.50 -14.26 -8.46
C PHE A 291 8.15 -12.89 -8.20
N PRO A 292 9.18 -12.82 -7.33
CA PRO A 292 9.77 -11.57 -6.83
C PRO A 292 10.27 -10.57 -7.89
N ASN A 293 10.44 -11.03 -9.14
CA ASN A 293 10.89 -10.21 -10.26
C ASN A 293 9.74 -9.57 -11.08
N THR A 294 8.52 -9.49 -10.53
CA THR A 294 7.32 -9.00 -11.23
C THR A 294 6.43 -8.20 -10.28
N ASN A 295 5.52 -7.36 -10.79
CA ASN A 295 4.51 -6.63 -10.00
C ASN A 295 5.08 -5.84 -8.81
N TYR A 296 5.98 -4.89 -9.06
CA TYR A 296 6.62 -4.10 -8.01
C TYR A 296 5.73 -2.97 -7.46
N ALA A 297 4.70 -2.54 -8.18
CA ALA A 297 3.80 -1.52 -7.71
C ALA A 297 2.73 -2.11 -6.78
N THR A 298 2.24 -1.32 -5.82
CA THR A 298 1.35 -1.82 -4.77
C THR A 298 -0.07 -1.28 -4.87
N LEU A 299 -0.27 -0.14 -5.55
CA LEU A 299 -1.57 0.53 -5.63
C LEU A 299 -2.14 0.51 -7.05
N SER A 300 -1.29 0.52 -8.08
CA SER A 300 -1.63 0.42 -9.49
C SER A 300 -0.59 -0.40 -10.24
N THR A 301 -1.01 -1.28 -11.14
CA THR A 301 -0.09 -2.01 -12.03
C THR A 301 0.39 -1.15 -13.21
N MET A 302 0.10 0.15 -13.22
CA MET A 302 0.43 1.06 -14.32
C MET A 302 1.94 1.12 -14.60
N THR A 303 2.76 1.29 -13.56
CA THR A 303 4.23 1.36 -13.71
C THR A 303 4.78 0.00 -14.13
N ASP A 304 4.26 -1.09 -13.57
CA ASP A 304 4.64 -2.43 -13.98
C ASP A 304 4.34 -2.71 -15.46
N ARG A 305 3.19 -2.27 -15.97
CA ARG A 305 2.84 -2.41 -17.39
C ARG A 305 3.70 -1.51 -18.27
N LEU A 306 3.98 -0.29 -17.81
CA LEU A 306 4.84 0.66 -18.54
C LEU A 306 6.27 0.13 -18.69
N PHE A 307 6.82 -0.51 -17.64
CA PHE A 307 8.18 -1.01 -17.62
C PHE A 307 8.30 -2.51 -17.93
N GLY A 308 7.19 -3.19 -18.21
CA GLY A 308 7.16 -4.61 -18.61
C GLY A 308 7.48 -5.60 -17.49
N THR A 309 7.17 -5.25 -16.26
CA THR A 309 7.30 -6.12 -15.07
C THR A 309 5.95 -6.65 -14.60
N PHE A 310 4.85 -6.30 -15.27
CA PHE A 310 3.52 -6.84 -14.96
C PHE A 310 3.42 -8.33 -15.31
N ARG A 311 2.90 -9.10 -14.37
CA ARG A 311 2.57 -10.51 -14.52
C ARG A 311 1.14 -10.75 -14.01
N PRO A 312 0.25 -11.31 -14.83
CA PRO A 312 -1.11 -11.64 -14.39
C PRO A 312 -1.08 -12.76 -13.35
N TYR A 313 -2.02 -12.71 -12.42
CA TYR A 313 -2.20 -13.75 -11.41
C TYR A 313 -2.50 -15.11 -12.04
N GLN A 314 -1.85 -16.13 -11.51
CA GLN A 314 -2.08 -17.53 -11.85
C GLN A 314 -2.41 -18.28 -10.55
N ALA A 315 -3.59 -18.92 -10.52
CA ALA A 315 -4.00 -19.73 -9.38
C ALA A 315 -2.99 -20.87 -9.14
N ALA A 316 -2.85 -21.28 -7.88
CA ALA A 316 -1.93 -22.37 -7.51
C ALA A 316 -2.31 -23.66 -8.25
N GLY A 317 -1.32 -24.36 -8.82
CA GLY A 317 -1.53 -25.56 -9.66
C GLY A 317 -1.67 -25.28 -11.17
N TYR A 318 -1.72 -24.00 -11.59
CA TYR A 318 -1.65 -23.65 -13.01
C TYR A 318 -0.24 -23.91 -13.55
N LYS A 319 -0.09 -24.90 -14.43
CA LYS A 319 1.13 -25.09 -15.22
C LYS A 319 1.16 -24.01 -16.30
N ALA A 320 1.97 -22.98 -16.10
CA ALA A 320 2.25 -22.01 -17.15
C ALA A 320 2.81 -22.75 -18.38
N PRO A 321 2.33 -22.45 -19.60
CA PRO A 321 2.95 -23.00 -20.80
C PRO A 321 4.44 -22.63 -20.81
N ALA A 322 5.28 -23.57 -21.26
CA ALA A 322 6.73 -23.44 -21.29
C ALA A 322 7.15 -22.11 -21.93
N LYS A 323 8.12 -21.43 -21.29
CA LYS A 323 8.74 -20.14 -21.66
C LYS A 323 8.65 -19.87 -23.17
N ASN A 324 7.61 -19.18 -23.60
CA ASN A 324 7.52 -18.55 -24.92
C ASN A 324 6.57 -17.36 -24.79
N GLY A 325 7.15 -16.17 -24.72
CA GLY A 325 6.42 -14.91 -24.71
C GLY A 325 6.48 -14.21 -23.36
N HIS A 326 7.04 -13.00 -23.36
CA HIS A 326 6.66 -11.98 -22.39
C HIS A 326 5.13 -11.96 -22.41
N ALA A 327 4.47 -12.23 -21.27
CA ALA A 327 3.02 -12.13 -21.18
C ALA A 327 2.66 -10.76 -21.78
N ALA A 328 1.86 -10.78 -22.85
CA ALA A 328 1.67 -9.61 -23.68
C ALA A 328 1.28 -8.43 -22.78
N ASN A 329 2.10 -7.37 -22.82
CA ASN A 329 1.84 -6.04 -22.24
C ASN A 329 0.62 -5.41 -22.94
N VAL A 330 -0.53 -6.06 -22.87
CA VAL A 330 -1.74 -5.49 -23.42
C VAL A 330 -2.21 -4.49 -22.38
N LEU A 331 -1.94 -3.22 -22.64
CA LEU A 331 -2.63 -2.10 -22.02
C LEU A 331 -4.12 -2.25 -22.32
N GLY A 332 -4.82 -3.06 -21.52
CA GLY A 332 -6.24 -3.29 -21.65
C GLY A 332 -6.96 -1.97 -21.42
N LEU A 333 -7.69 -1.48 -22.43
CA LEU A 333 -8.40 -0.21 -22.34
C LEU A 333 -9.42 -0.22 -21.18
N ALA A 334 -10.00 -1.39 -20.87
CA ALA A 334 -10.95 -1.57 -19.78
C ALA A 334 -10.32 -1.45 -18.38
N GLU A 335 -9.03 -1.79 -18.23
CA GLU A 335 -8.29 -1.70 -16.96
C GLU A 335 -7.65 -0.32 -16.78
N ALA A 336 -7.38 0.39 -17.88
CA ALA A 336 -6.91 1.77 -17.86
C ALA A 336 -7.95 2.73 -17.27
N VAL A 337 -9.23 2.40 -17.40
CA VAL A 337 -10.36 3.22 -16.95
C VAL A 337 -10.79 2.79 -15.54
N PRO A 338 -10.83 3.72 -14.57
CA PRO A 338 -11.28 3.44 -13.22
C PRO A 338 -12.68 2.83 -13.14
N SER A 339 -12.94 2.03 -12.10
CA SER A 339 -14.30 1.53 -11.84
C SER A 339 -15.24 2.67 -11.45
N PRO A 340 -16.43 2.81 -12.08
CA PRO A 340 -17.43 3.80 -11.69
C PRO A 340 -17.78 3.74 -10.20
N LEU A 341 -17.87 2.52 -9.66
CA LEU A 341 -18.15 2.31 -8.24
C LEU A 341 -17.02 2.88 -7.36
N SER A 342 -15.76 2.64 -7.73
CA SER A 342 -14.62 3.21 -6.97
C SER A 342 -14.62 4.74 -6.97
N VAL A 343 -15.02 5.37 -8.08
CA VAL A 343 -15.15 6.84 -8.19
C VAL A 343 -16.24 7.35 -7.25
N VAL A 344 -17.42 6.72 -7.25
CA VAL A 344 -18.54 7.08 -6.37
C VAL A 344 -18.18 6.88 -4.90
N CYS A 345 -17.56 5.75 -4.55
CA CYS A 345 -17.12 5.46 -3.18
C CYS A 345 -16.11 6.49 -2.69
N VAL A 346 -15.10 6.85 -3.48
CA VAL A 346 -14.14 7.90 -3.11
C VAL A 346 -14.84 9.24 -2.89
N GLY A 347 -15.81 9.60 -3.73
CA GLY A 347 -16.63 10.80 -3.51
C GLY A 347 -17.36 10.77 -2.17
N ALA A 348 -18.04 9.66 -1.85
CA ALA A 348 -18.75 9.51 -0.59
C ALA A 348 -17.82 9.59 0.63
N PHE A 349 -16.64 8.94 0.57
CA PHE A 349 -15.68 8.99 1.68
C PHE A 349 -15.00 10.35 1.82
N LEU A 350 -14.72 11.05 0.72
CA LEU A 350 -14.22 12.43 0.79
C LEU A 350 -15.25 13.37 1.42
N PHE A 351 -16.53 13.21 1.07
CA PHE A 351 -17.61 13.97 1.72
C PHE A 351 -17.69 13.68 3.22
N ALA A 352 -17.66 12.39 3.60
CA ALA A 352 -17.69 11.99 5.00
C ALA A 352 -16.49 12.55 5.78
N ALA A 353 -15.27 12.47 5.21
CA ALA A 353 -14.08 13.03 5.83
C ALA A 353 -14.17 14.57 5.97
N LEU A 354 -14.72 15.26 4.97
CA LEU A 354 -14.95 16.70 5.01
C LEU A 354 -15.94 17.06 6.13
N LEU A 355 -17.07 16.34 6.20
CA LEU A 355 -18.08 16.55 7.22
C LEU A 355 -17.53 16.32 8.62
N VAL A 356 -16.79 15.23 8.83
CA VAL A 356 -16.18 14.92 10.14
C VAL A 356 -15.22 16.03 10.56
N LEU A 357 -14.32 16.47 9.68
CA LEU A 357 -13.39 17.55 10.01
C LEU A 357 -14.10 18.88 10.28
N GLU A 358 -15.15 19.18 9.53
CA GLU A 358 -15.92 20.41 9.74
C GLU A 358 -16.64 20.39 11.09
N VAL A 359 -17.25 19.26 11.46
CA VAL A 359 -17.88 19.07 12.77
C VAL A 359 -16.85 19.22 13.89
N VAL A 360 -15.65 18.64 13.73
CA VAL A 360 -14.55 18.80 14.70
C VAL A 360 -14.13 20.27 14.81
N ASN A 361 -13.96 20.98 13.69
CA ASN A 361 -13.59 22.39 13.68
C ASN A 361 -14.65 23.30 14.32
N LEU A 362 -15.93 22.93 14.22
CA LEU A 362 -17.05 23.66 14.81
C LEU A 362 -17.36 23.21 16.26
N GLY A 363 -16.46 22.47 16.91
CA GLY A 363 -16.63 22.04 18.30
C GLY A 363 -17.78 21.04 18.50
N GLY A 364 -18.08 20.23 17.49
CA GLY A 364 -19.16 19.24 17.51
C GLY A 364 -20.47 19.70 16.88
N ALA A 365 -20.58 20.97 16.46
CA ALA A 365 -21.77 21.46 15.77
C ALA A 365 -21.79 21.00 14.30
N LEU A 366 -23.00 20.78 13.77
CA LEU A 366 -23.18 20.48 12.34
C LEU A 366 -22.92 21.75 11.49
N PRO A 367 -22.22 21.63 10.36
CA PRO A 367 -22.03 22.76 9.46
C PRO A 367 -23.34 23.19 8.80
N ALA A 368 -23.44 24.48 8.49
CA ALA A 368 -24.55 25.00 7.70
C ALA A 368 -24.61 24.29 6.34
N LEU A 369 -25.81 23.98 5.85
CA LEU A 369 -26.00 23.32 4.55
C LEU A 369 -25.31 24.07 3.40
N GLN A 370 -25.28 25.41 3.47
CA GLN A 370 -24.59 26.25 2.50
C GLN A 370 -23.06 26.01 2.48
N ALA A 371 -22.44 25.76 3.64
CA ALA A 371 -21.02 25.44 3.71
C ALA A 371 -20.72 24.09 3.05
N MET A 372 -21.64 23.13 3.17
CA MET A 372 -21.53 21.81 2.52
C MET A 372 -21.86 21.85 1.02
N SER A 373 -22.56 22.88 0.53
CA SER A 373 -22.89 23.02 -0.90
C SER A 373 -21.65 23.15 -1.79
N VAL A 374 -20.52 23.58 -1.21
CA VAL A 374 -19.21 23.65 -1.89
C VAL A 374 -18.73 22.28 -2.36
N PHE A 375 -19.10 21.21 -1.64
CA PHE A 375 -18.83 19.84 -2.08
C PHE A 375 -19.64 19.46 -3.34
N GLY A 376 -20.77 20.12 -3.60
CA GLY A 376 -21.68 19.81 -4.71
C GLY A 376 -21.01 19.82 -6.08
N THR A 377 -20.11 20.77 -6.34
CA THR A 377 -19.35 20.81 -7.61
C THR A 377 -18.43 19.60 -7.75
N SER A 378 -17.70 19.23 -6.69
CA SER A 378 -16.82 18.06 -6.70
C SER A 378 -17.61 16.76 -6.82
N ALA A 379 -18.76 16.66 -6.13
CA ALA A 379 -19.66 15.53 -6.24
C ALA A 379 -20.20 15.35 -7.66
N LEU A 380 -20.67 16.45 -8.28
CA LEU A 380 -21.18 16.41 -9.65
C LEU A 380 -20.10 15.98 -10.64
N LEU A 381 -18.89 16.51 -10.51
CA LEU A 381 -17.76 16.12 -11.38
C LEU A 381 -17.40 14.64 -11.19
N LEU A 382 -17.39 14.14 -9.96
CA LEU A 382 -17.15 12.71 -9.69
C LEU A 382 -18.26 11.82 -10.26
N LEU A 383 -19.52 12.26 -10.20
CA LEU A 383 -20.63 11.53 -10.82
C LEU A 383 -20.54 11.52 -12.35
N ILE A 384 -20.18 12.66 -12.97
CA ILE A 384 -19.93 12.75 -14.41
C ILE A 384 -18.76 11.83 -14.79
N LEU A 385 -17.68 11.83 -14.02
CA LEU A 385 -16.53 10.95 -14.23
C LEU A 385 -16.93 9.47 -14.08
N ALA A 386 -17.70 9.11 -13.06
CA ALA A 386 -18.19 7.75 -12.88
C ALA A 386 -19.05 7.29 -14.07
N ALA A 387 -19.94 8.16 -14.58
CA ALA A 387 -20.74 7.89 -15.77
C ALA A 387 -19.86 7.73 -17.02
N ALA A 388 -18.85 8.59 -17.20
CA ALA A 388 -17.90 8.47 -18.30
C ALA A 388 -17.11 7.15 -18.23
N CYS A 389 -16.61 6.79 -17.04
CA CYS A 389 -15.93 5.52 -16.81
C CYS A 389 -16.84 4.32 -17.13
N PHE A 390 -18.14 4.41 -16.80
CA PHE A 390 -19.11 3.36 -17.09
C PHE A 390 -19.26 3.17 -18.60
N VAL A 391 -19.47 4.26 -19.34
CA VAL A 391 -19.60 4.24 -20.82
C VAL A 391 -18.34 3.68 -21.47
N LEU A 392 -17.15 4.14 -21.06
CA LEU A 392 -15.88 3.70 -21.62
C LEU A 392 -15.62 2.21 -21.36
N ARG A 393 -15.90 1.71 -20.15
CA ARG A 393 -15.72 0.28 -19.82
C ARG A 393 -16.73 -0.61 -20.54
N ALA A 394 -17.98 -0.16 -20.70
CA ALA A 394 -18.99 -0.87 -21.47
C ALA A 394 -18.56 -1.00 -22.94
N GLY A 395 -18.04 0.07 -23.54
CA GLY A 395 -17.50 0.04 -24.91
C GLY A 395 -16.27 -0.86 -25.07
N ALA A 396 -15.37 -0.91 -24.08
CA ALA A 396 -14.19 -1.76 -24.11
C ALA A 396 -14.48 -3.26 -23.91
N SER A 397 -15.65 -3.59 -23.34
CA SER A 397 -16.08 -4.99 -23.08
C SER A 397 -16.92 -5.58 -24.22
N ALA A 398 -17.26 -4.79 -25.23
CA ALA A 398 -18.02 -5.28 -26.38
C ALA A 398 -17.16 -6.30 -27.16
N PRO A 399 -17.69 -7.51 -27.45
CA PRO A 399 -16.95 -8.48 -28.26
C PRO A 399 -16.58 -7.81 -29.58
N ALA A 400 -15.30 -7.94 -29.97
CA ALA A 400 -14.86 -7.46 -31.27
C ALA A 400 -15.80 -8.07 -32.31
N ALA A 401 -16.59 -7.23 -32.98
CA ALA A 401 -17.52 -7.68 -34.00
C ALA A 401 -16.73 -8.60 -34.94
N GLU A 402 -17.15 -9.86 -34.98
CA GLU A 402 -16.54 -10.90 -35.77
C GLU A 402 -16.48 -10.34 -37.20
N LYS A 403 -15.27 -9.98 -37.65
CA LYS A 403 -15.08 -9.51 -39.02
C LYS A 403 -15.32 -10.73 -39.89
N THR A 404 -16.56 -10.91 -40.30
CA THR A 404 -16.95 -11.85 -41.35
C THR A 404 -16.18 -11.45 -42.61
N ALA A 405 -15.15 -12.23 -42.92
CA ALA A 405 -14.40 -12.18 -44.17
C ALA A 405 -14.98 -13.20 -45.14
#